data_AF-A0A4V2QZ83-F1
#
_entry.id   AF-A0A4V2QZ83-F1
#
_cell.length_a   1.000
_cell.length_b   1.000
_cell.length_c   1.000
_cell.angle_alpha   90.00
_cell.angle_beta   90.00
_cell.angle_gamma   90.00
#
_symmetry.space_group_name_H-M   'P 1'
#
loop_
_entity.id
_entity.type
_entity.pdbx_description
1 polymer ?
#
loop_
_entity_poly.entity_id
_entity_poly.type
_entity_poly.pdbx_seq_one_letter_code
_entity_poly.pdbx_strand_id
1 'polypeptide(L)'
;MFSLRMELIELIKAISTKESDTLRNGSVSDLLKLYEQQEYAVLFKQNHPGQSYLFDEWVADEEYQQVMQDTISLYRSGNYKNLEVKISKPQANFLSKYGEVCVINKTMTDEYLNTPLKTESLDIYVRHLANNQWRVLSYQGTELPENFKEFFPDFPKNIKLKSAKINGLDPAESSYVMSVDYLKNAKIEITDEIQQSLDQAKKDTKARLKLNGF
;
A
#
# COMPACT_ATOMS: atom_id res chain seq x y z
N MET A 1 8.25 22.49 15.31
CA MET A 1 7.27 21.51 14.78
C MET A 1 6.72 21.87 13.38
N PHE A 2 6.69 23.16 12.95
CA PHE A 2 6.22 23.53 11.60
C PHE A 2 7.18 23.20 10.44
N SER A 3 8.51 23.13 10.64
CA SER A 3 9.45 22.82 9.52
C SER A 3 9.43 21.34 9.12
N LEU A 4 9.34 20.42 10.09
CA LEU A 4 9.16 18.97 9.87
C LEU A 4 7.97 18.64 8.95
N ARG A 5 6.92 19.48 8.96
CA ARG A 5 5.72 19.30 8.15
C ARG A 5 5.94 19.60 6.67
N MET A 6 6.77 20.60 6.33
CA MET A 6 7.09 20.92 4.95
C MET A 6 8.08 19.91 4.37
N GLU A 7 9.08 19.52 5.17
CA GLU A 7 10.09 18.52 4.77
C GLU A 7 9.45 17.16 4.45
N LEU A 8 8.50 16.69 5.26
CA LEU A 8 7.83 15.41 5.03
C LEU A 8 6.94 15.45 3.78
N ILE A 9 6.19 16.53 3.54
CA ILE A 9 5.34 16.64 2.34
C ILE A 9 6.20 16.65 1.07
N GLU A 10 7.29 17.40 1.05
CA GLU A 10 8.19 17.43 -0.11
C GLU A 10 8.91 16.09 -0.31
N LEU A 11 9.28 15.40 0.77
CA LEU A 11 9.81 14.04 0.70
C LEU A 11 8.82 13.07 0.08
N ILE A 12 7.55 13.09 0.49
CA ILE A 12 6.53 12.18 -0.05
C ILE A 12 6.32 12.44 -1.54
N LYS A 13 6.28 13.71 -1.95
CA LYS A 13 6.22 14.06 -3.38
C LYS A 13 7.44 13.53 -4.14
N ALA A 14 8.64 13.72 -3.60
CA ALA A 14 9.87 13.24 -4.24
C ALA A 14 9.89 11.70 -4.37
N ILE A 15 9.43 10.98 -3.34
CA ILE A 15 9.25 9.53 -3.36
C ILE A 15 8.28 9.13 -4.47
N SER A 16 7.10 9.77 -4.52
CA SER A 16 6.05 9.46 -5.50
C SER A 16 6.50 9.73 -6.94
N THR A 17 7.24 10.82 -7.17
CA THR A 17 7.82 11.14 -8.48
C THR A 17 8.84 10.08 -8.88
N LYS A 18 9.77 9.73 -7.99
CA LYS A 18 10.81 8.72 -8.28
C LYS A 18 10.20 7.34 -8.57
N GLU A 19 9.16 6.96 -7.84
CA GLU A 19 8.41 5.73 -8.07
C GLU A 19 7.74 5.73 -9.44
N SER A 20 6.99 6.79 -9.78
CA SER A 20 6.34 6.94 -11.10
C SER A 20 7.35 6.89 -12.25
N ASP A 21 8.51 7.55 -12.10
CA ASP A 21 9.58 7.52 -13.09
C ASP A 21 10.18 6.12 -13.25
N THR A 22 10.37 5.40 -12.13
CA THR A 22 10.89 4.03 -12.12
C THR A 22 9.90 3.06 -12.77
N LEU A 23 8.60 3.21 -12.50
CA LEU A 23 7.55 2.38 -13.10
C LEU A 23 7.44 2.58 -14.61
N ARG A 24 7.64 3.81 -15.10
CA ARG A 24 7.63 4.11 -16.54
C ARG A 24 8.91 3.63 -17.23
N ASN A 25 10.06 3.94 -16.65
CA ASN A 25 11.34 3.91 -17.37
C ASN A 25 12.35 2.89 -16.82
N GLY A 26 12.18 2.40 -15.59
CA GLY A 26 13.12 1.52 -14.89
C GLY A 26 12.88 0.03 -15.12
N SER A 27 13.79 -0.80 -14.63
CA SER A 27 13.61 -2.25 -14.58
C SER A 27 12.85 -2.68 -13.32
N VAL A 28 12.41 -3.94 -13.29
CA VAL A 28 11.90 -4.57 -12.06
C VAL A 28 12.95 -4.48 -10.95
N SER A 29 14.24 -4.68 -11.26
CA SER A 29 15.31 -4.55 -10.27
C SER A 29 15.42 -3.12 -9.72
N ASP A 30 15.19 -2.09 -10.53
CA ASP A 30 15.23 -0.70 -10.07
C ASP A 30 14.05 -0.40 -9.13
N LEU A 31 12.87 -0.95 -9.43
CA LEU A 31 11.69 -0.85 -8.56
C LEU A 31 11.91 -1.58 -7.23
N LEU A 32 12.42 -2.81 -7.26
CA LEU A 32 12.73 -3.56 -6.04
C LEU A 32 13.75 -2.84 -5.15
N LYS A 33 14.81 -2.27 -5.75
CA LYS A 33 15.79 -1.45 -5.00
C LYS A 33 15.17 -0.19 -4.42
N LEU A 34 14.23 0.43 -5.14
CA LEU A 34 13.51 1.60 -4.65
C LEU A 34 12.69 1.23 -3.40
N TYR A 35 11.92 0.14 -3.47
CA TYR A 35 11.09 -0.33 -2.37
C TYR A 35 11.93 -0.84 -1.19
N GLU A 36 13.08 -1.48 -1.42
CA GLU A 36 14.03 -1.83 -0.36
C GLU A 36 14.50 -0.60 0.46
N GLN A 37 14.58 0.57 -0.17
CA GLN A 37 14.97 1.83 0.49
C GLN A 37 13.82 2.54 1.20
N GLN A 38 12.59 2.35 0.73
CA GLN A 38 11.44 3.18 1.10
C GLN A 38 10.40 2.45 1.93
N GLU A 39 10.20 1.15 1.72
CA GLU A 39 9.20 0.40 2.46
C GLU A 39 9.67 0.11 3.88
N TYR A 40 8.77 0.32 4.84
CA TYR A 40 9.05 0.11 6.25
C TYR A 40 9.10 -1.39 6.59
N ALA A 41 8.22 -2.19 5.99
CA ALA A 41 8.14 -3.63 6.24
C ALA A 41 9.44 -4.37 5.91
N VAL A 42 10.25 -3.88 4.97
CA VAL A 42 11.56 -4.46 4.62
C VAL A 42 12.49 -4.59 5.83
N LEU A 43 12.38 -3.70 6.83
CA LEU A 43 13.18 -3.77 8.06
C LEU A 43 12.91 -5.04 8.89
N PHE A 44 11.81 -5.73 8.60
CA PHE A 44 11.33 -6.92 9.31
C PHE A 44 11.52 -8.21 8.52
N LYS A 45 12.02 -8.12 7.28
CA LYS A 45 12.21 -9.27 6.38
C LYS A 45 13.07 -10.38 6.98
N GLN A 46 13.98 -10.06 7.90
CA GLN A 46 14.78 -11.05 8.62
C GLN A 46 13.94 -12.07 9.42
N ASN A 47 12.71 -11.72 9.80
CA ASN A 47 11.77 -12.62 10.49
C ASN A 47 10.94 -13.46 9.51
N HIS A 48 10.98 -13.13 8.21
CA HIS A 48 10.17 -13.72 7.14
C HIS A 48 11.07 -14.12 5.96
N PRO A 49 11.98 -15.09 6.15
CA PRO A 49 12.98 -15.44 5.15
C PRO A 49 12.34 -15.98 3.86
N GLY A 50 12.75 -15.44 2.71
CA GLY A 50 12.19 -15.79 1.40
C GLY A 50 10.83 -15.15 1.11
N GLN A 51 10.42 -14.17 1.92
CA GLN A 51 9.15 -13.46 1.76
C GLN A 51 9.36 -11.94 1.67
N SER A 52 8.41 -11.29 1.02
CA SER A 52 8.30 -9.83 0.93
C SER A 52 6.90 -9.40 1.32
N TYR A 53 6.77 -8.23 1.92
CA TYR A 53 5.49 -7.73 2.38
C TYR A 53 4.77 -7.03 1.21
N LEU A 54 3.57 -7.49 0.89
CA LEU A 54 2.76 -6.97 -0.20
C LEU A 54 1.36 -6.66 0.31
N PHE A 55 0.94 -5.40 0.15
CA PHE A 55 -0.33 -4.88 0.67
C PHE A 55 -0.48 -5.08 2.19
N ASP A 56 -0.98 -6.23 2.62
CA ASP A 56 -1.33 -6.54 4.01
C ASP A 56 -0.75 -7.88 4.51
N GLU A 57 0.08 -8.56 3.71
CA GLU A 57 0.60 -9.89 4.02
C GLU A 57 2.04 -10.15 3.52
N TRP A 58 2.68 -11.16 4.11
CA TRP A 58 3.98 -11.67 3.67
C TRP A 58 3.78 -12.74 2.59
N VAL A 59 4.16 -12.42 1.35
CA VAL A 59 4.07 -13.31 0.20
C VAL A 59 5.44 -13.86 -0.18
N ALA A 60 5.48 -14.94 -0.97
CA ALA A 60 6.74 -15.47 -1.49
C ALA A 60 7.48 -14.42 -2.34
N ASP A 61 8.81 -14.40 -2.29
CA ASP A 61 9.61 -13.45 -3.05
C ASP A 61 9.36 -13.55 -4.57
N GLU A 62 9.11 -14.75 -5.09
CA GLU A 62 8.75 -14.96 -6.50
C GLU A 62 7.40 -14.32 -6.86
N GLU A 63 6.41 -14.44 -5.97
CA GLU A 63 5.09 -13.83 -6.13
C GLU A 63 5.20 -12.31 -6.11
N TYR A 64 5.95 -11.77 -5.14
CA TYR A 64 6.22 -10.32 -5.07
C TYR A 64 6.87 -9.81 -6.35
N GLN A 65 7.87 -10.52 -6.89
CA GLN A 65 8.52 -10.14 -8.14
C GLN A 65 7.57 -10.17 -9.34
N GLN A 66 6.68 -11.16 -9.39
CA GLN A 66 5.66 -11.23 -10.45
C GLN A 66 4.71 -10.01 -10.38
N VAL A 67 4.24 -9.65 -9.18
CA VAL A 67 3.39 -8.47 -9.00
C VAL A 67 4.11 -7.18 -9.41
N MET A 68 5.40 -7.06 -9.13
CA MET A 68 6.20 -5.92 -9.60
C MET A 68 6.32 -5.86 -11.13
N GLN A 69 6.47 -7.02 -11.78
CA GLN A 69 6.47 -7.12 -13.24
C GLN A 69 5.14 -6.70 -13.85
N ASP A 70 4.04 -7.16 -13.27
CA ASP A 70 2.69 -6.84 -13.74
C ASP A 70 2.39 -5.35 -13.52
N THR A 71 2.81 -4.79 -12.39
CA THR A 71 2.68 -3.36 -12.08
C THR A 71 3.43 -2.49 -13.10
N ILE A 72 4.69 -2.81 -13.40
CA ILE A 72 5.45 -2.10 -14.45
C ILE A 72 4.75 -2.21 -15.81
N SER A 73 4.23 -3.40 -16.14
CA SER A 73 3.54 -3.63 -17.41
C SER A 73 2.26 -2.78 -17.54
N LEU A 74 1.47 -2.66 -16.46
CA LEU A 74 0.27 -1.83 -16.41
C LEU A 74 0.59 -0.33 -16.59
N TYR A 75 1.64 0.17 -15.96
CA TYR A 75 2.06 1.57 -16.11
C TYR A 75 2.53 1.86 -17.55
N ARG A 76 3.29 0.94 -18.15
CA ARG A 76 3.84 1.10 -19.50
C ARG A 76 2.81 0.97 -20.60
N SER A 77 1.81 0.10 -20.44
CA SER A 77 0.71 0.00 -21.39
C SER A 77 -0.26 1.18 -21.30
N GLY A 78 -0.12 2.03 -20.29
CA GLY A 78 -1.07 3.12 -20.00
C GLY A 78 -2.39 2.64 -19.37
N ASN A 79 -2.46 1.36 -18.99
CA ASN A 79 -3.60 0.78 -18.28
C ASN A 79 -3.65 1.19 -16.80
N TYR A 80 -2.57 1.76 -16.27
CA TYR A 80 -2.57 2.46 -15.00
C TYR A 80 -1.99 3.87 -15.19
N LYS A 81 -2.68 4.89 -14.68
CA LYS A 81 -2.18 6.26 -14.62
C LYS A 81 -2.47 6.85 -13.25
N ASN A 82 -1.44 7.34 -12.58
CA ASN A 82 -1.63 8.23 -11.44
C ASN A 82 -1.92 9.66 -11.96
N LEU A 83 -3.08 10.20 -11.60
CA LEU A 83 -3.52 11.52 -12.06
C LEU A 83 -3.27 12.59 -11.00
N GLU A 84 -3.54 12.27 -9.74
CA GLU A 84 -3.37 13.19 -8.63
C GLU A 84 -3.05 12.45 -7.33
N VAL A 85 -2.17 13.03 -6.52
CA VAL A 85 -1.94 12.61 -5.13
C VAL A 85 -2.11 13.83 -4.22
N LYS A 86 -3.03 13.73 -3.26
CA LYS A 86 -3.27 14.72 -2.21
C LYS A 86 -2.91 14.12 -0.87
N ILE A 87 -2.11 14.85 -0.10
CA ILE A 87 -1.61 14.42 1.19
C ILE A 87 -2.10 15.40 2.24
N SER A 88 -2.71 14.90 3.32
CA SER A 88 -3.19 15.73 4.41
C SER A 88 -2.05 16.13 5.35
N LYS A 89 -2.34 17.01 6.31
CA LYS A 89 -1.47 17.14 7.48
C LYS A 89 -1.42 15.78 8.22
N PRO A 90 -0.32 15.47 8.93
CA PRO A 90 -0.31 14.33 9.83
C PRO A 90 -1.50 14.41 10.81
N GLN A 91 -2.24 13.32 10.92
CA GLN A 91 -3.32 13.20 11.91
C GLN A 91 -2.77 12.79 13.29
N ALA A 92 -1.61 12.15 13.30
CA ALA A 92 -0.87 11.81 14.49
C ALA A 92 0.64 11.88 14.24
N ASN A 93 1.37 12.25 15.28
CA ASN A 93 2.83 12.15 15.36
C ASN A 93 3.20 11.69 16.77
N PHE A 94 4.04 10.67 16.89
CA PHE A 94 4.54 10.16 18.16
C PHE A 94 5.92 9.52 17.99
N LEU A 95 6.62 9.35 19.10
CA LEU A 95 7.85 8.56 19.13
C LEU A 95 7.50 7.11 19.45
N SER A 96 8.02 6.20 18.61
CA SER A 96 8.05 4.75 18.86
C SER A 96 9.47 4.32 19.18
N LYS A 97 9.64 3.06 19.58
CA LYS A 97 10.96 2.44 19.74
C LYS A 97 11.79 2.41 18.45
N TYR A 98 11.16 2.52 17.28
CA TYR A 98 11.83 2.49 15.96
C TYR A 98 12.12 3.89 15.40
N GLY A 99 11.59 4.94 16.01
CA GLY A 99 11.78 6.33 15.58
C GLY A 99 10.53 7.18 15.65
N GLU A 100 10.55 8.32 14.98
CA GLU A 100 9.38 9.20 14.86
C GLU A 100 8.38 8.63 13.86
N VAL A 101 7.12 8.52 14.26
CA VAL A 101 6.03 7.97 13.45
C VAL A 101 5.03 9.06 13.13
N CYS A 102 4.69 9.22 11.85
CA CYS A 102 3.68 10.13 11.35
C CYS A 102 2.59 9.35 10.61
N VAL A 103 1.34 9.48 11.04
CA VAL A 103 0.18 8.91 10.34
C VAL A 103 -0.43 10.00 9.47
N ILE A 104 -0.52 9.77 8.16
CA ILE A 104 -0.98 10.77 7.19
C ILE A 104 -2.10 10.19 6.34
N ASN A 105 -3.17 10.96 6.13
CA ASN A 105 -4.19 10.57 5.14
C ASN A 105 -3.70 10.94 3.75
N LYS A 106 -3.99 10.05 2.81
CA LYS A 106 -3.69 10.20 1.40
C LYS A 106 -4.97 10.03 0.59
N THR A 107 -5.10 10.84 -0.44
CA THR A 107 -6.12 10.64 -1.48
C THR A 107 -5.41 10.55 -2.80
N MET A 108 -5.63 9.46 -3.53
CA MET A 108 -5.13 9.27 -4.88
C MET A 108 -6.30 9.29 -5.85
N THR A 109 -6.11 9.98 -6.97
CA THR A 109 -6.98 9.87 -8.12
C THR A 109 -6.15 9.19 -9.20
N ASP A 110 -6.60 8.02 -9.62
CA ASP A 110 -5.93 7.17 -10.60
C ASP A 110 -6.90 6.81 -11.73
N GLU A 111 -6.36 6.28 -12.81
CA GLU A 111 -7.11 5.62 -13.87
C GLU A 111 -6.57 4.20 -14.00
N TYR A 112 -7.43 3.20 -13.82
CA TYR A 112 -7.12 1.78 -13.96
C TYR A 112 -8.01 1.15 -15.01
N LEU A 113 -7.42 0.59 -16.06
CA LEU A 113 -8.14 0.03 -17.22
C LEU A 113 -9.15 1.03 -17.82
N ASN A 114 -8.76 2.31 -17.93
CA ASN A 114 -9.60 3.44 -18.35
C ASN A 114 -10.79 3.74 -17.42
N THR A 115 -10.80 3.20 -16.20
CA THR A 115 -11.81 3.48 -15.17
C THR A 115 -11.22 4.42 -14.13
N PRO A 116 -11.87 5.55 -13.82
CA PRO A 116 -11.40 6.45 -12.77
C PRO A 116 -11.52 5.77 -11.40
N LEU A 117 -10.45 5.83 -10.63
CA LEU A 117 -10.38 5.37 -9.26
C LEU A 117 -10.07 6.55 -8.34
N LYS A 118 -10.79 6.65 -7.23
CA LYS A 118 -10.45 7.53 -6.12
C LYS A 118 -10.18 6.68 -4.89
N THR A 119 -8.93 6.66 -4.46
CA THR A 119 -8.48 5.94 -3.28
C THR A 119 -8.29 6.91 -2.12
N GLU A 120 -8.89 6.61 -0.98
CA GLU A 120 -8.66 7.29 0.30
C GLU A 120 -7.99 6.29 1.24
N SER A 121 -6.77 6.56 1.68
CA SER A 121 -5.97 5.62 2.47
C SER A 121 -5.15 6.33 3.55
N LEU A 122 -4.46 5.53 4.37
CA LEU A 122 -3.47 6.00 5.34
C LEU A 122 -2.09 5.51 4.96
N ASP A 123 -1.10 6.39 5.03
CA ASP A 123 0.31 6.02 4.99
C ASP A 123 0.90 6.31 6.38
N ILE A 124 1.63 5.33 6.93
CA ILE A 124 2.37 5.45 8.19
C ILE A 124 3.85 5.63 7.85
N TYR A 125 4.36 6.84 8.08
CA TYR A 125 5.75 7.20 7.85
C TYR A 125 6.56 7.04 9.13
N VAL A 126 7.73 6.41 9.03
CA VAL A 126 8.65 6.21 10.15
C VAL A 126 10.01 6.81 9.81
N ARG A 127 10.46 7.78 10.62
CA ARG A 127 11.79 8.38 10.54
C ARG A 127 12.71 7.71 11.54
N HIS A 128 13.75 7.06 11.03
CA HIS A 128 14.83 6.59 11.86
C HIS A 128 15.69 7.78 12.33
N LEU A 129 15.80 7.99 13.64
CA LEU A 129 16.35 9.22 14.21
C LEU A 129 17.86 9.38 14.00
N ALA A 130 18.61 8.28 13.91
CA ALA A 130 20.07 8.34 13.80
C ALA A 130 20.57 8.80 12.42
N ASN A 131 19.83 8.46 11.36
CA ASN A 131 20.22 8.75 9.97
C ASN A 131 19.18 9.61 9.21
N ASN A 132 18.09 10.01 9.88
CA ASN A 132 16.99 10.78 9.32
C ASN A 132 16.30 10.16 8.10
N GLN A 133 16.47 8.86 7.88
CA GLN A 133 15.82 8.16 6.78
C GLN A 133 14.35 7.94 7.11
N TRP A 134 13.47 8.30 6.18
CA TRP A 134 12.06 8.00 6.26
C TRP A 134 11.73 6.75 5.44
N ARG A 135 10.85 5.93 6.00
CA ARG A 135 10.22 4.79 5.34
C ARG A 135 8.71 4.85 5.51
N VAL A 136 7.98 4.15 4.66
CA VAL A 136 6.52 4.17 4.62
C VAL A 136 5.94 2.76 4.72
N LEU A 137 4.84 2.64 5.44
CA LEU A 137 3.91 1.52 5.33
C LEU A 137 2.57 2.06 4.82
N SER A 138 2.11 1.57 3.67
CA SER A 138 0.76 1.82 3.17
C SER A 138 -0.23 0.98 3.97
N TYR A 139 -1.18 1.61 4.65
CA TYR A 139 -2.16 0.95 5.52
C TYR A 139 -3.52 0.85 4.84
N GLN A 140 -4.03 -0.38 4.72
CA GLN A 140 -5.30 -0.73 4.08
C GLN A 140 -6.43 -0.93 5.10
N GLY A 141 -6.10 -1.26 6.34
CA GLY A 141 -7.06 -1.69 7.36
C GLY A 141 -7.38 -3.18 7.31
N THR A 142 -6.70 -3.94 6.45
CA THR A 142 -6.82 -5.40 6.33
C THR A 142 -5.61 -6.14 6.89
N GLU A 143 -4.62 -5.40 7.41
CA GLU A 143 -3.40 -5.97 7.99
C GLU A 143 -3.71 -7.00 9.07
N LEU A 144 -2.98 -8.12 9.06
CA LEU A 144 -3.04 -9.07 10.15
C LEU A 144 -2.57 -8.41 11.45
N PRO A 145 -3.30 -8.55 12.57
CA PRO A 145 -2.94 -7.92 13.85
C PRO A 145 -1.52 -8.26 14.32
N GLU A 146 -1.04 -9.46 14.05
CA GLU A 146 0.32 -9.92 14.34
C GLU A 146 1.38 -9.15 13.54
N ASN A 147 1.18 -8.93 12.25
CA ASN A 147 2.08 -8.15 11.40
C ASN A 147 2.10 -6.68 11.85
N PHE A 148 0.92 -6.11 12.12
CA PHE A 148 0.84 -4.74 12.62
C PHE A 148 1.55 -4.57 13.97
N LYS A 149 1.41 -5.55 14.87
CA LYS A 149 2.09 -5.55 16.16
C LYS A 149 3.61 -5.74 16.02
N GLU A 150 4.07 -6.49 15.03
CA GLU A 150 5.50 -6.59 14.72
C GLU A 150 6.07 -5.23 14.30
N PHE A 151 5.38 -4.54 13.39
CA PHE A 151 5.79 -3.23 12.86
C PHE A 151 5.72 -2.11 13.91
N PHE A 152 4.68 -2.13 14.75
CA PHE A 152 4.39 -1.09 15.74
C PHE A 152 3.93 -1.69 17.09
N PRO A 153 4.81 -2.35 17.85
CA PRO A 153 4.45 -3.02 19.09
C PRO A 153 4.03 -2.07 20.21
N ASP A 154 4.39 -0.79 20.10
CA ASP A 154 4.08 0.31 21.00
C ASP A 154 3.12 1.34 20.38
N PHE A 155 2.35 0.96 19.36
CA PHE A 155 1.39 1.86 18.72
C PHE A 155 0.37 2.44 19.73
N PRO A 156 0.22 3.76 19.83
CA PRO A 156 -0.68 4.37 20.81
C PRO A 156 -2.16 4.02 20.57
N LYS A 157 -2.81 3.45 21.60
CA LYS A 157 -4.21 3.00 21.53
C LYS A 157 -5.23 4.13 21.28
N ASN A 158 -4.85 5.39 21.51
CA ASN A 158 -5.72 6.55 21.30
C ASN A 158 -5.70 7.06 19.85
N ILE A 159 -4.76 6.61 19.01
CA ILE A 159 -4.72 6.94 17.59
C ILE A 159 -5.64 5.96 16.86
N LYS A 160 -6.70 6.48 16.25
CA LYS A 160 -7.65 5.67 15.48
C LYS A 160 -7.25 5.64 14.02
N LEU A 161 -6.87 4.47 13.53
CA LEU A 161 -6.68 4.23 12.10
C LEU A 161 -8.04 4.04 11.41
N LYS A 162 -8.05 4.19 10.09
CA LYS A 162 -9.21 4.00 9.22
C LYS A 162 -8.81 3.06 8.10
N SER A 163 -9.71 2.18 7.68
CA SER A 163 -9.50 1.38 6.47
C SER A 163 -9.42 2.28 5.24
N ALA A 164 -8.71 1.80 4.23
CA ALA A 164 -8.74 2.39 2.91
C ALA A 164 -10.16 2.33 2.32
N LYS A 165 -10.43 3.22 1.37
CA LYS A 165 -11.64 3.19 0.55
C LYS A 165 -11.28 3.46 -0.90
N ILE A 166 -11.84 2.68 -1.81
CA ILE A 166 -11.66 2.87 -3.25
C ILE A 166 -13.04 3.11 -3.85
N ASN A 167 -13.25 4.28 -4.46
CA ASN A 167 -14.55 4.75 -4.93
C ASN A 167 -15.66 4.68 -3.85
N GLY A 168 -15.28 4.90 -2.59
CA GLY A 168 -16.18 4.84 -1.43
C GLY A 168 -16.47 3.43 -0.91
N LEU A 169 -16.01 2.39 -1.60
CA LEU A 169 -16.12 0.99 -1.19
C LEU A 169 -14.98 0.62 -0.23
N ASP A 170 -15.23 -0.34 0.66
CA ASP A 170 -14.17 -0.94 1.48
C ASP A 170 -13.21 -1.80 0.62
N PRO A 171 -12.04 -2.21 1.16
CA PRO A 171 -11.06 -3.00 0.42
C PRO A 171 -11.62 -4.32 -0.14
N ALA A 172 -12.53 -4.99 0.56
CA ALA A 172 -13.07 -6.28 0.10
C ALA A 172 -13.99 -6.10 -1.12
N GLU A 173 -14.89 -5.12 -1.06
CA GLU A 173 -15.80 -4.81 -2.17
C GLU A 173 -15.05 -4.25 -3.39
N SER A 174 -14.08 -3.36 -3.15
CA SER A 174 -13.30 -2.77 -4.24
C SER A 174 -12.37 -3.76 -4.93
N SER A 175 -11.62 -4.58 -4.18
CA SER A 175 -10.79 -5.64 -4.77
C SER A 175 -11.63 -6.60 -5.62
N TYR A 176 -12.81 -7.00 -5.14
CA TYR A 176 -13.72 -7.85 -5.92
C TYR A 176 -14.12 -7.20 -7.25
N VAL A 177 -14.57 -5.93 -7.23
CA VAL A 177 -14.95 -5.21 -8.44
C VAL A 177 -13.77 -5.08 -9.40
N MET A 178 -12.60 -4.70 -8.89
CA MET A 178 -11.38 -4.54 -9.70
C MET A 178 -10.93 -5.86 -10.34
N SER A 179 -10.99 -6.98 -9.61
CA SER A 179 -10.66 -8.30 -10.17
C SER A 179 -11.64 -8.71 -11.26
N VAL A 180 -12.95 -8.47 -11.08
CA VAL A 180 -13.96 -8.73 -12.12
C VAL A 180 -13.71 -7.88 -13.36
N ASP A 181 -13.41 -6.59 -13.20
CA ASP A 181 -13.13 -5.69 -14.31
C ASP A 181 -11.86 -6.06 -15.05
N TYR A 182 -10.81 -6.49 -14.32
CA TYR A 182 -9.58 -7.04 -14.90
C TYR A 182 -9.87 -8.26 -15.77
N LEU A 183 -10.59 -9.26 -15.24
CA LEU A 183 -10.91 -10.50 -15.98
C LEU A 183 -11.72 -10.20 -17.25
N LYS A 184 -12.71 -9.30 -17.16
CA LYS A 184 -13.49 -8.85 -18.32
C LYS A 184 -12.60 -8.16 -19.37
N ASN A 185 -11.70 -7.27 -18.93
CA ASN A 185 -10.79 -6.57 -19.83
C ASN A 185 -9.81 -7.55 -20.52
N ALA A 186 -9.31 -8.53 -19.77
CA ALA A 186 -8.47 -9.61 -20.26
C ALA A 186 -9.22 -10.64 -21.12
N LYS A 187 -10.55 -10.51 -21.27
CA LYS A 187 -11.43 -11.46 -21.99
C LYS A 187 -11.35 -12.88 -21.43
N ILE A 188 -11.14 -12.99 -20.12
CA ILE A 188 -11.15 -14.27 -19.40
C ILE A 188 -12.59 -14.53 -18.96
N GLU A 189 -13.10 -15.71 -19.30
CA GLU A 189 -14.42 -16.15 -18.85
C GLU A 189 -14.42 -16.39 -17.34
N ILE A 190 -15.41 -15.82 -16.63
CA ILE A 190 -15.59 -16.03 -15.20
C ILE A 190 -16.37 -17.34 -15.03
N THR A 191 -15.64 -18.43 -14.81
CA THR A 191 -16.22 -19.73 -14.48
C THR A 191 -16.72 -19.78 -13.03
N ASP A 192 -17.49 -20.82 -12.69
CA ASP A 192 -17.93 -21.03 -11.30
C ASP A 192 -16.76 -21.13 -10.31
N GLU A 193 -15.64 -21.72 -10.73
CA GLU A 193 -14.42 -21.84 -9.91
C GLU A 193 -13.76 -20.48 -9.64
N ILE A 194 -13.67 -19.64 -10.68
CA ILE A 194 -13.16 -18.27 -10.53
C ILE A 194 -14.10 -17.46 -9.63
N GLN A 195 -15.41 -17.58 -9.85
CA GLN A 195 -16.42 -16.90 -9.04
C GLN A 195 -16.32 -17.30 -7.55
N GLN A 196 -16.20 -18.60 -7.26
CA GLN A 196 -15.99 -19.09 -5.89
C GLN A 196 -14.71 -18.54 -5.27
N SER A 197 -13.62 -18.47 -6.03
CA SER A 197 -12.35 -17.92 -5.57
C SER A 197 -12.46 -16.43 -5.24
N LEU A 198 -13.14 -15.64 -6.08
CA LEU A 198 -13.41 -14.22 -5.85
C LEU A 198 -14.28 -14.00 -4.61
N ASP A 199 -15.33 -14.81 -4.44
CA ASP A 199 -16.23 -14.72 -3.28
C ASP A 199 -15.52 -15.09 -1.97
N GLN A 200 -14.64 -16.09 -2.01
CA GLN A 200 -13.84 -16.50 -0.87
C GLN A 200 -12.81 -15.42 -0.50
N ALA A 201 -12.07 -14.87 -1.47
CA ALA A 201 -11.13 -13.77 -1.23
C ALA A 201 -11.84 -12.56 -0.60
N LYS A 202 -13.00 -12.18 -1.14
CA LYS A 202 -13.84 -11.10 -0.59
C LYS A 202 -14.25 -11.38 0.86
N LYS A 203 -14.67 -12.61 1.16
CA LYS A 203 -15.07 -13.02 2.51
C LYS A 203 -13.90 -12.93 3.49
N ASP A 204 -12.71 -13.35 3.08
CA ASP A 204 -11.51 -13.32 3.92
C ASP A 204 -11.07 -11.88 4.20
N THR A 205 -11.08 -11.01 3.18
CA THR A 205 -10.79 -9.58 3.37
C THR A 205 -11.80 -8.91 4.30
N LYS A 206 -13.10 -9.24 4.21
CA LYS A 206 -14.12 -8.76 5.17
C LYS A 206 -13.86 -9.25 6.60
N ALA A 207 -13.39 -10.49 6.75
CA ALA A 207 -13.03 -10.99 8.07
C ALA A 207 -11.85 -10.21 8.68
N ARG A 208 -10.82 -9.90 7.87
CA ARG A 208 -9.68 -9.07 8.27
C ARG A 208 -10.11 -7.65 8.66
N LEU A 209 -10.96 -6.99 7.87
CA LEU A 209 -11.52 -5.67 8.21
C LEU A 209 -12.23 -5.68 9.58
N LYS A 210 -13.07 -6.70 9.81
CA LYS A 210 -13.78 -6.86 11.09
C LYS A 210 -12.84 -7.07 12.26
N LEU A 211 -11.76 -7.84 12.09
CA LEU A 211 -10.72 -8.02 13.12
C LEU A 211 -10.05 -6.68 13.48
N ASN A 212 -9.92 -5.78 12.51
CA ASN A 212 -9.37 -4.44 12.69
C ASN A 212 -10.41 -3.38 13.11
N GLY A 213 -11.67 -3.78 13.33
CA GLY A 213 -12.72 -2.92 13.84
C GLY A 213 -13.45 -2.08 12.78
N PHE A 214 -13.44 -2.52 11.53
CA PHE A 214 -14.12 -1.89 10.40
C PHE A 214 -15.36 -2.68 9.93
#